data_AF-A0A383BW57-F1
#
_entry.id   AF-A0A383BW57-F1
#
_cell.length_a   1.000
_cell.length_b   1.000
_cell.length_c   1.000
_cell.angle_alpha   90.00
_cell.angle_beta   90.00
_cell.angle_gamma   90.00
#
_symmetry.space_group_name_H-M   'P 1'
#
loop_
_entity.id
_entity.type
_entity.pdbx_description
1 polymer ?
#
loop_
_entity_poly.entity_id
_entity_poly.type
_entity_poly.pdbx_seq_one_letter_code
_entity_poly.pdbx_strand_id
1 'polypeptide(L)'
;GWTVSGDFWIGTKSFSSTGSFGLDDSGSGNSYTRVGSTGEWTEIPGNLMIRVILDCVSGCDAGECTAGDVNSDGIINVLDIVAAVNFVLGASVPDESQACAADYNGDGTINVLDIVNMVNVVLGG
;
A
#
# COMPACT_ATOMS: atom_id res chain seq x y z
N GLY A 1 -16.87 -14.07 5.85
CA GLY A 1 -17.19 -12.77 5.26
C GLY A 1 -17.70 -13.00 3.85
N TRP A 2 -18.59 -12.13 3.36
CA TRP A 2 -18.98 -12.18 1.95
C TRP A 2 -17.81 -11.72 1.09
N THR A 3 -17.51 -12.46 0.03
CA THR A 3 -16.50 -12.08 -0.96
C THR A 3 -17.24 -11.53 -2.17
N VAL A 4 -16.94 -10.29 -2.55
CA VAL A 4 -17.40 -9.71 -3.81
C VAL A 4 -16.16 -9.53 -4.68
N SER A 5 -16.23 -9.97 -5.94
CA SER A 5 -15.16 -9.82 -6.93
C SER A 5 -15.73 -9.28 -8.25
N GLY A 6 -15.00 -8.38 -8.89
CA GLY A 6 -15.41 -7.67 -10.11
C GLY A 6 -15.77 -6.20 -9.85
N ASP A 7 -16.15 -5.48 -10.89
CA ASP A 7 -16.51 -4.07 -10.79
C ASP A 7 -17.79 -3.90 -9.98
N PHE A 8 -17.74 -3.08 -8.94
CA PHE A 8 -18.92 -2.69 -8.17
C PHE A 8 -18.94 -1.18 -7.96
N TRP A 9 -20.14 -0.62 -7.98
CA TRP A 9 -20.35 0.83 -7.84
C TRP A 9 -20.89 1.13 -6.44
N ILE A 10 -20.22 2.03 -5.72
CA ILE A 10 -20.73 2.65 -4.51
C ILE A 10 -21.02 4.12 -4.83
N GLY A 11 -22.28 4.53 -4.72
CA GLY A 11 -22.70 5.92 -4.89
C GLY A 11 -22.83 6.62 -3.54
N THR A 12 -22.10 7.72 -3.34
CA THR A 12 -22.33 8.67 -2.23
C THR A 12 -22.65 10.03 -2.82
N LYS A 13 -23.73 10.69 -2.39
CA LYS A 13 -24.04 12.07 -2.83
C LYS A 13 -23.50 13.07 -1.80
N SER A 14 -22.72 14.05 -2.26
CA SER A 14 -22.24 15.14 -1.41
C SER A 14 -23.29 16.24 -1.29
N PHE A 15 -23.29 16.95 -0.16
CA PHE A 15 -23.96 18.24 -0.04
C PHE A 15 -22.95 19.31 0.37
N SER A 16 -22.86 20.31 -0.50
CA SER A 16 -22.35 21.68 -0.38
C SER A 16 -21.04 22.01 0.35
N SER A 17 -20.10 22.43 -0.50
CA SER A 17 -19.08 23.48 -0.32
C SER A 17 -17.99 23.27 0.74
N THR A 18 -16.91 22.65 0.26
CA THR A 18 -15.53 22.65 0.80
C THR A 18 -15.23 21.68 1.94
N GLY A 19 -15.08 20.40 1.61
CA GLY A 19 -14.37 19.44 2.44
C GLY A 19 -14.37 18.04 1.82
N SER A 20 -13.22 17.37 1.85
CA SER A 20 -13.07 15.93 1.61
C SER A 20 -14.04 15.18 2.55
N PHE A 21 -14.79 14.21 2.04
CA PHE A 21 -15.62 13.23 2.79
C PHE A 21 -15.96 13.60 4.26
N GLY A 22 -17.08 14.29 4.50
CA GLY A 22 -17.56 14.56 5.87
C GLY A 22 -18.49 13.46 6.37
N LEU A 23 -18.31 13.01 7.61
CA LEU A 23 -19.35 12.30 8.36
C LEU A 23 -20.26 13.36 8.99
N ASP A 24 -21.57 13.23 8.82
CA ASP A 24 -22.56 14.04 9.55
C ASP A 24 -22.49 13.69 11.04
N ASP A 25 -21.99 14.61 11.86
CA ASP A 25 -21.93 14.52 13.32
C ASP A 25 -23.06 15.33 14.00
N SER A 26 -23.88 16.02 13.19
CA SER A 26 -25.10 16.62 13.67
C SER A 26 -26.07 15.47 13.97
N GLY A 27 -26.68 15.44 15.16
CA GLY A 27 -27.60 14.37 15.57
C GLY A 27 -28.91 14.28 14.78
N SER A 28 -28.93 14.72 13.51
CA SER A 28 -30.07 14.75 12.61
C SER A 28 -29.95 13.63 11.57
N GLY A 29 -30.54 12.48 11.90
CA GLY A 29 -30.52 11.24 11.12
C GLY A 29 -30.92 11.39 9.66
N ASN A 30 -30.00 11.05 8.76
CA ASN A 30 -30.31 10.84 7.34
C ASN A 30 -29.60 9.61 6.74
N SER A 31 -29.24 8.62 7.57
CA SER A 31 -28.77 7.33 7.08
C SER A 31 -29.98 6.51 6.64
N TYR A 32 -30.06 6.07 5.38
CA TYR A 32 -31.15 5.21 4.88
C TYR A 32 -30.60 3.94 4.23
N THR A 33 -31.30 2.83 4.35
CA THR A 33 -31.02 1.57 3.64
C THR A 33 -32.15 1.19 2.70
N ARG A 34 -31.80 0.53 1.60
CA ARG A 34 -32.72 -0.06 0.64
C ARG A 34 -32.22 -1.43 0.23
N VAL A 35 -33.08 -2.44 0.33
CA VAL A 35 -32.80 -3.81 -0.13
C VAL A 35 -33.43 -4.02 -1.50
N GLY A 36 -32.62 -4.40 -2.49
CA GLY A 36 -33.06 -4.61 -3.87
C GLY A 36 -33.29 -3.32 -4.67
N SER A 37 -33.59 -3.47 -5.96
CA SER A 37 -33.77 -2.34 -6.90
C SER A 37 -35.12 -1.63 -6.77
N THR A 38 -36.12 -2.28 -6.17
CA THR A 38 -37.49 -1.77 -6.00
C THR A 38 -37.90 -1.63 -4.52
N GLY A 39 -36.96 -1.76 -3.59
CA GLY A 39 -37.24 -1.63 -2.16
C GLY A 39 -37.56 -0.18 -1.74
N GLU A 40 -38.26 -0.04 -0.63
CA GLU A 40 -38.46 1.26 0.02
C GLU A 40 -37.19 1.70 0.77
N TRP A 41 -36.94 3.00 0.83
CA TRP A 41 -35.86 3.56 1.64
C TRP A 41 -36.31 3.64 3.10
N THR A 42 -35.57 3.02 4.00
CA THR A 42 -35.87 2.99 5.44
C THR A 42 -34.76 3.66 6.22
N GLU A 43 -35.11 4.49 7.19
CA GLU A 43 -34.14 5.21 8.03
C GLU A 43 -33.40 4.23 8.95
N ILE A 44 -32.08 4.42 9.08
CA ILE A 44 -31.22 3.74 10.03
C ILE A 44 -30.92 4.71 11.17
N PRO A 45 -31.31 4.40 12.42
CA PRO A 45 -30.92 5.21 13.58
C PRO A 45 -29.40 5.23 13.77
N GLY A 46 -28.80 6.42 13.89
CA GLY A 46 -27.38 6.61 14.20
C GLY A 46 -26.47 6.94 12.99
N ASN A 47 -25.17 6.97 13.23
CA ASN A 47 -24.16 7.34 12.21
C ASN A 47 -23.70 6.09 11.44
N LEU A 48 -23.69 6.17 10.11
CA LEU A 48 -23.15 5.12 9.26
C LEU A 48 -21.61 5.17 9.28
N MET A 49 -20.97 4.20 9.93
CA MET A 49 -19.51 4.05 9.87
C MET A 49 -19.13 3.21 8.66
N ILE A 50 -18.47 3.81 7.67
CA ILE A 50 -17.76 3.08 6.63
C ILE A 50 -16.33 2.85 7.13
N ARG A 51 -16.00 1.61 7.52
CA ARG A 51 -14.61 1.19 7.74
C ARG A 51 -14.05 0.66 6.43
N VAL A 52 -13.33 1.51 5.71
CA VAL A 52 -12.53 1.07 4.57
C VAL A 52 -11.25 0.44 5.12
N ILE A 53 -11.09 -0.86 4.91
CA ILE A 53 -9.81 -1.54 5.13
C ILE A 53 -9.19 -1.65 3.74
N LEU A 54 -8.16 -0.84 3.48
CA LEU A 54 -7.35 -0.97 2.28
C LEU A 54 -6.38 -2.12 2.53
N ASP A 55 -6.78 -3.32 2.09
CA ASP A 55 -5.88 -4.46 2.02
C ASP A 55 -4.93 -4.22 0.85
N CYS A 56 -3.71 -3.82 1.18
CA CYS A 56 -2.64 -3.79 0.20
C CYS A 56 -2.22 -5.23 -0.07
N VAL A 57 -2.55 -5.76 -1.26
CA VAL A 57 -2.25 -7.15 -1.63
C VAL A 57 -0.74 -7.42 -1.80
N SER A 58 0.13 -6.39 -1.75
CA SER A 58 1.58 -6.49 -1.49
C SER A 58 2.26 -5.12 -1.58
N GLY A 59 3.10 -4.74 -0.61
CA GLY A 59 4.15 -3.73 -0.78
C GLY A 59 3.86 -2.26 -0.48
N CYS A 60 2.77 -1.91 0.21
CA CYS A 60 2.41 -0.50 0.43
C CYS A 60 3.02 0.15 1.68
N ASP A 61 3.88 -0.58 2.40
CA ASP A 61 4.72 -0.06 3.49
C ASP A 61 6.22 -0.08 3.14
N ALA A 62 6.56 -0.38 1.89
CA ALA A 62 7.88 -0.08 1.36
C ALA A 62 7.90 1.43 1.07
N GLY A 63 8.40 2.22 2.03
CA GLY A 63 8.70 3.64 1.80
C GLY A 63 9.43 3.78 0.46
N GLU A 64 9.04 4.76 -0.36
CA GLU A 64 9.45 4.85 -1.77
C GLU A 64 10.96 4.67 -1.95
N CYS A 65 11.36 3.44 -2.23
CA CYS A 65 12.73 3.05 -2.43
C CYS A 65 12.90 2.73 -3.91
N THR A 66 14.05 3.11 -4.47
CA THR A 66 14.41 2.67 -5.80
C THR A 66 15.06 1.30 -5.65
N ALA A 67 14.42 0.24 -6.15
CA ALA A 67 14.96 -1.11 -6.07
C ALA A 67 16.39 -1.15 -6.63
N GLY A 68 17.34 -1.62 -5.82
CA GLY A 68 18.76 -1.68 -6.14
C GLY A 68 19.60 -0.45 -5.79
N ASP A 69 19.00 0.68 -5.41
CA ASP A 69 19.70 1.90 -4.95
C ASP A 69 19.72 1.91 -3.42
N VAL A 70 20.60 1.09 -2.85
CA VAL A 70 20.64 0.75 -1.42
C VAL A 70 21.24 1.89 -0.59
N ASN A 71 22.10 2.70 -1.20
CA ASN A 71 22.67 3.88 -0.54
C ASN A 71 21.89 5.19 -0.82
N SER A 72 20.82 5.12 -1.62
CA SER A 72 19.96 6.25 -2.01
C SER A 72 20.73 7.39 -2.68
N ASP A 73 21.76 7.08 -3.47
CA ASP A 73 22.55 8.06 -4.22
C ASP A 73 22.03 8.31 -5.65
N GLY A 74 21.01 7.55 -6.07
CA GLY A 74 20.37 7.64 -7.37
C GLY A 74 21.09 6.86 -8.47
N ILE A 75 22.16 6.11 -8.16
CA ILE A 75 22.98 5.37 -9.11
C ILE A 75 23.15 3.93 -8.64
N ILE A 76 22.42 3.00 -9.27
CA ILE A 76 22.58 1.56 -9.02
C ILE A 76 23.96 1.09 -9.50
N ASN A 77 24.85 0.75 -8.58
CA ASN A 77 26.20 0.31 -8.88
C ASN A 77 26.74 -0.70 -7.84
N VAL A 78 28.05 -0.98 -7.90
CA VAL A 78 28.70 -1.97 -7.02
C VAL A 78 28.65 -1.58 -5.53
N LEU A 79 28.51 -0.30 -5.21
CA LEU A 79 28.40 0.17 -3.83
C LEU A 79 27.09 -0.31 -3.19
N ASP A 80 25.99 -0.36 -3.93
CA ASP A 80 24.71 -0.90 -3.46
C ASP A 80 24.80 -2.39 -3.19
N ILE A 81 25.47 -3.12 -4.08
CA ILE A 81 25.72 -4.56 -3.91
C ILE A 81 26.53 -4.83 -2.64
N VAL A 82 27.57 -4.04 -2.38
CA VAL A 82 28.37 -4.16 -1.16
C VAL A 82 27.52 -3.88 0.09
N ALA A 83 26.63 -2.89 0.04
CA ALA A 83 25.71 -2.61 1.13
C ALA A 83 24.75 -3.78 1.38
N ALA A 84 24.13 -4.33 0.33
CA ALA A 84 23.26 -5.51 0.42
C ALA A 84 24.00 -6.74 0.99
N VAL A 85 25.25 -6.99 0.57
CA VAL A 85 26.10 -8.06 1.13
C VAL A 85 26.33 -7.88 2.63
N ASN A 86 26.56 -6.65 3.09
CA ASN A 86 26.73 -6.40 4.53
C ASN A 86 25.47 -6.70 5.33
N PHE A 87 24.28 -6.48 4.77
CA PHE A 87 23.01 -6.88 5.39
C PHE A 87 22.86 -8.40 5.45
N VAL A 88 23.15 -9.10 4.36
CA VAL A 88 23.10 -10.58 4.30
C VAL A 88 24.08 -11.22 5.28
N LEU A 89 25.26 -10.63 5.47
CA LEU A 89 26.27 -11.10 6.42
C LEU A 89 25.97 -10.69 7.87
N GLY A 90 24.94 -9.88 8.13
CA GLY A 90 24.65 -9.32 9.45
C GLY A 90 25.71 -8.35 9.96
N ALA A 91 26.56 -7.83 9.08
CA ALA A 91 27.58 -6.83 9.40
C ALA A 91 26.97 -5.43 9.60
N SER A 92 25.79 -5.19 9.02
CA SER A 92 24.97 -4.00 9.23
C SER A 92 23.49 -4.39 9.26
N VAL A 93 22.68 -3.56 9.91
CA VAL A 93 21.21 -3.68 9.91
C VAL A 93 20.65 -2.59 9.00
N PRO A 94 19.89 -2.93 7.95
CA PRO A 94 19.29 -1.93 7.07
C PRO A 94 18.18 -1.16 7.79
N ASP A 95 18.01 0.11 7.46
CA ASP A 95 16.75 0.82 7.74
C ASP A 95 15.64 0.37 6.76
N GLU A 96 14.43 0.89 6.93
CA GLU A 96 13.27 0.51 6.11
C GLU A 96 13.48 0.79 4.61
N SER A 97 14.12 1.92 4.27
CA SER A 97 14.38 2.30 2.87
C SER A 97 15.45 1.41 2.25
N GLN A 98 16.50 1.11 3.01
CA GLN A 98 17.58 0.22 2.57
C GLN A 98 17.11 -1.22 2.46
N ALA A 99 16.24 -1.67 3.37
CA ALA A 99 15.68 -3.01 3.34
C ALA A 99 14.80 -3.19 2.10
N CYS A 100 13.99 -2.19 1.79
CA CYS A 100 13.20 -2.14 0.57
C CYS A 100 14.09 -2.14 -0.69
N ALA A 101 15.13 -1.32 -0.74
CA ALA A 101 16.00 -1.23 -1.90
C ALA A 101 16.86 -2.50 -2.10
N ALA A 102 17.25 -3.16 -1.01
CA ALA A 102 18.07 -4.38 -1.04
C ALA A 102 17.25 -5.65 -1.33
N ASP A 103 15.94 -5.67 -1.07
CA ASP A 103 15.00 -6.70 -1.51
C ASP A 103 14.63 -6.50 -2.98
N TYR A 104 15.60 -6.74 -3.86
CA TYR A 104 15.48 -6.42 -5.28
C TYR A 104 14.39 -7.25 -5.98
N ASN A 105 14.16 -8.49 -5.56
CA ASN A 105 13.12 -9.34 -6.15
C ASN A 105 11.73 -9.16 -5.50
N GLY A 106 11.64 -8.41 -4.40
CA GLY A 106 10.40 -8.10 -3.69
C GLY A 106 9.76 -9.28 -2.98
N ASP A 107 10.54 -10.29 -2.59
CA ASP A 107 10.05 -11.49 -1.90
C ASP A 107 9.98 -11.33 -0.37
N GLY A 108 10.40 -10.18 0.15
CA GLY A 108 10.42 -9.83 1.56
C GLY A 108 11.67 -10.32 2.31
N THR A 109 12.64 -10.92 1.62
CA THR A 109 13.86 -11.48 2.25
C THR A 109 15.13 -11.07 1.51
N ILE A 110 15.93 -10.20 2.13
CA ILE A 110 17.25 -9.82 1.60
C ILE A 110 18.22 -11.00 1.68
N ASN A 111 18.58 -11.57 0.53
CA ASN A 111 19.48 -12.70 0.43
C ASN A 111 20.36 -12.69 -0.83
N VAL A 112 21.05 -13.80 -1.10
CA VAL A 112 21.99 -13.91 -2.23
C VAL A 112 21.30 -13.76 -3.60
N LEU A 113 20.01 -14.07 -3.70
CA LEU A 113 19.23 -13.94 -4.93
C LEU A 113 19.10 -12.47 -5.35
N ASP A 114 18.87 -11.57 -4.40
CA ASP A 114 18.82 -10.13 -4.65
C ASP A 114 20.14 -9.61 -5.20
N ILE A 115 21.24 -10.00 -4.57
CA ILE A 115 22.61 -9.64 -4.98
C ILE A 115 22.89 -10.10 -6.41
N VAL A 116 22.53 -11.34 -6.77
CA VAL A 116 22.73 -11.84 -8.14
C VAL A 116 21.91 -11.03 -9.15
N ASN A 117 20.67 -10.68 -8.81
CA ASN A 117 19.82 -9.86 -9.68
C ASN A 117 20.39 -8.45 -9.87
N MET A 118 20.84 -7.80 -8.78
CA MET A 118 21.51 -6.50 -8.84
C MET A 118 22.79 -6.54 -9.69
N VAL A 119 23.59 -7.60 -9.58
CA VAL A 119 24.80 -7.78 -10.41
C VAL A 119 24.44 -7.83 -11.90
N ASN A 120 23.38 -8.54 -12.27
CA ASN A 120 22.94 -8.61 -13.68
C ASN A 120 22.57 -7.21 -14.21
N VAL A 121 21.86 -6.42 -13.42
CA VAL A 121 21.52 -5.03 -13.76
C VAL A 121 22.76 -4.18 -13.97
N VAL A 122 23.71 -4.23 -13.03
CA VAL A 122 24.96 -3.44 -13.09
C VAL A 122 25.83 -3.85 -14.29
N LEU A 123 25.81 -5.12 -14.68
CA LEU A 123 26.55 -5.63 -15.84
C LEU A 123 25.81 -5.48 -17.17
N GLY A 124 24.55 -5.02 -17.17
CA GLY A 124 23.72 -4.87 -18.37
C GLY A 124 23.26 -6.20 -18.97
N GLY A 125 23.08 -7.22 -18.13
CA GLY A 125 22.61 -8.57 -18.48
C GLY A 125 21.11 -8.75 -18.40
#